data_AF-H5STH9-F1
#
_entry.id   AF-H5STH9-F1
#
_cell.length_a   1.000
_cell.length_b   1.000
_cell.length_c   1.000
_cell.angle_alpha   90.00
_cell.angle_beta   90.00
_cell.angle_gamma   90.00
#
_symmetry.space_group_name_H-M   'P 1'
#
loop_
_entity.id
_entity.type
_entity.pdbx_description
1 polymer ?
#
loop_
_entity_poly.entity_id
_entity_poly.type
_entity_poly.pdbx_seq_one_letter_code
_entity_poly.pdbx_strand_id
1 'polypeptide(L)'
;MLRARYFGVVGLLVLVALVPSKAQLLCTLTVSPWQPLQSVIESAPAGAVLCLTAGVWTQGVSIHNKVLTLWGAGADQTTLMGAAGALSDGISISGQSVVTVRGLGVYNFRDGIVALGQSRVTIRDVQLASNVRSGLHVLGLSDVTLEHSLSSYNLDGVVAEDSAQVTLQYSQITGNQRDGLRLDFASSGWLIGTIIQGNGRYGVLLYSLENLSVCWRTVVRDNRAGDFYPEVAAQKCQ
;
A
#
# COMPACT_ATOMS: atom_id res chain seq x y z
N MET A 1 36.61 -46.61 -57.82
CA MET A 1 36.19 -46.54 -56.41
C MET A 1 36.07 -45.07 -56.02
N LEU A 2 34.86 -44.49 -56.05
CA LEU A 2 34.60 -43.12 -55.60
C LEU A 2 33.66 -43.18 -54.40
N ARG A 3 34.11 -42.66 -53.25
CA ARG A 3 33.34 -42.61 -51.99
C ARG A 3 32.42 -41.39 -51.99
N ALA A 4 31.12 -41.63 -51.80
CA ALA A 4 30.15 -40.57 -51.51
C ALA A 4 30.38 -40.03 -50.08
N ARG A 5 30.43 -38.70 -49.92
CA ARG A 5 30.45 -38.03 -48.61
C ARG A 5 29.06 -37.43 -48.36
N TYR A 6 28.36 -37.94 -47.37
CA TYR A 6 27.13 -37.35 -46.84
C TYR A 6 27.50 -36.17 -45.94
N PHE A 7 27.06 -34.96 -46.28
CA PHE A 7 27.05 -33.81 -45.38
C PHE A 7 25.70 -33.79 -44.64
N GLY A 8 25.72 -34.13 -43.35
CA GLY A 8 24.56 -33.98 -42.47
C GLY A 8 24.44 -32.52 -42.03
N VAL A 9 23.34 -31.86 -42.40
CA VAL A 9 22.98 -30.53 -41.88
C VAL A 9 22.25 -30.74 -40.55
N VAL A 10 22.88 -30.36 -39.45
CA VAL A 10 22.25 -30.34 -38.13
C VAL A 10 21.44 -29.04 -38.02
N GLY A 11 20.12 -29.16 -38.09
CA GLY A 11 19.20 -28.04 -37.87
C GLY A 11 19.16 -27.67 -36.39
N LEU A 12 19.53 -26.44 -36.06
CA LEU A 12 19.43 -25.89 -34.71
C LEU A 12 17.96 -25.56 -34.41
N LEU A 13 17.30 -26.39 -33.61
CA LEU A 13 15.95 -26.11 -33.08
C LEU A 13 16.07 -25.06 -31.97
N VAL A 14 15.72 -23.81 -32.28
CA VAL A 14 15.59 -22.74 -31.29
C VAL A 14 14.25 -22.92 -30.58
N LEU A 15 14.28 -23.49 -29.38
CA LEU A 15 13.15 -23.48 -28.45
C LEU A 15 12.95 -22.04 -27.95
N VAL A 16 11.96 -21.34 -28.51
CA VAL A 16 11.47 -20.08 -27.95
C VAL A 16 10.65 -20.42 -26.72
N ALA A 17 11.23 -20.23 -25.54
CA ALA A 17 10.48 -20.33 -24.30
C ALA A 17 9.38 -19.25 -24.29
N LEU A 18 8.11 -19.66 -24.32
CA LEU A 18 7.00 -18.75 -24.05
C LEU A 18 7.14 -18.25 -22.61
N VAL A 19 7.60 -17.01 -22.45
CA VAL A 19 7.50 -16.30 -21.18
C VAL A 19 6.01 -16.06 -20.93
N PRO A 20 5.40 -16.58 -19.85
CA PRO A 20 4.00 -16.31 -19.56
C PRO A 20 3.84 -14.80 -19.34
N SER A 21 3.05 -14.15 -20.20
CA SER A 21 2.69 -12.75 -20.02
C SER A 21 1.96 -12.60 -18.68
N LYS A 22 2.42 -11.66 -17.84
CA LYS A 22 1.67 -11.27 -16.63
C LYS A 22 0.22 -11.02 -17.03
N ALA A 23 -0.72 -11.75 -16.43
CA ALA A 23 -2.15 -11.54 -16.68
C ALA A 23 -2.48 -10.07 -16.43
N GLN A 24 -2.85 -9.34 -17.48
CA GLN A 24 -3.36 -7.98 -17.33
C GLN A 24 -4.74 -8.09 -16.71
N LEU A 25 -4.87 -7.60 -15.47
CA LEU A 25 -6.18 -7.39 -14.85
C LEU A 25 -6.97 -6.45 -15.77
N LEU A 26 -8.11 -6.91 -16.27
CA LEU A 26 -9.04 -6.10 -17.05
C LEU A 26 -10.00 -5.39 -16.10
N CYS A 27 -10.37 -4.15 -16.44
CA CYS A 27 -11.38 -3.39 -15.71
C CYS A 27 -12.74 -4.10 -15.79
N THR A 28 -13.39 -4.35 -14.66
CA THR A 28 -14.80 -4.78 -14.62
C THR A 28 -15.72 -3.59 -14.87
N LEU A 29 -15.41 -2.45 -14.26
CA LEU A 29 -16.13 -1.20 -14.42
C LEU A 29 -15.11 -0.07 -14.54
N THR A 30 -15.40 0.91 -15.41
CA THR A 30 -14.67 2.17 -15.45
C THR A 30 -15.56 3.25 -14.86
N VAL A 31 -15.02 4.02 -13.91
CA VAL A 31 -15.77 5.00 -13.14
C VAL A 31 -15.10 6.37 -13.27
N SER A 32 -15.88 7.39 -13.59
CA SER A 32 -15.43 8.77 -13.71
C SER A 32 -15.74 9.59 -12.46
N PRO A 33 -15.00 10.69 -12.17
CA PRO A 33 -15.13 11.46 -10.92
C PRO A 33 -16.53 11.99 -10.60
N TRP A 34 -17.35 12.25 -11.61
CA TRP A 34 -18.72 12.75 -11.45
C TRP A 34 -19.75 11.63 -11.15
N GLN A 35 -19.33 10.37 -11.21
CA GLN A 35 -20.19 9.23 -10.88
C GLN A 35 -20.10 8.92 -9.38
N PRO A 36 -21.18 8.42 -8.76
CA PRO A 36 -21.21 8.09 -7.34
C PRO A 36 -20.38 6.83 -7.06
N LEU A 37 -19.09 6.99 -6.78
CA LEU A 37 -18.17 5.86 -6.54
C LEU A 37 -18.66 4.94 -5.42
N GLN A 38 -19.25 5.51 -4.36
CA GLN A 38 -19.79 4.73 -3.25
C GLN A 38 -20.87 3.73 -3.71
N SER A 39 -21.82 4.17 -4.53
CA SER A 39 -22.88 3.28 -5.06
C SER A 39 -22.31 2.24 -6.03
N VAL A 40 -21.26 2.58 -6.79
CA VAL A 40 -20.57 1.62 -7.65
C VAL A 40 -19.88 0.54 -6.81
N ILE A 41 -19.22 0.90 -5.70
CA ILE A 41 -18.61 -0.05 -4.75
C ILE A 41 -19.67 -0.97 -4.14
N GLU A 42 -20.81 -0.42 -3.73
CA GLU A 42 -21.89 -1.17 -3.10
C GLU A 42 -22.52 -2.20 -4.06
N SER A 43 -22.66 -1.85 -5.33
CA SER A 43 -23.21 -2.72 -6.37
C SER A 43 -22.19 -3.64 -7.03
N ALA A 44 -20.89 -3.40 -6.83
CA ALA A 44 -19.83 -4.18 -7.46
C ALA A 44 -19.89 -5.67 -7.03
N PRO A 45 -19.80 -6.61 -7.99
CA PRO A 45 -19.69 -8.03 -7.69
C PRO A 45 -18.35 -8.34 -7.02
N ALA A 46 -18.29 -9.43 -6.25
CA ALA A 46 -17.06 -9.87 -5.63
C ALA A 46 -15.97 -10.14 -6.69
N GLY A 47 -14.76 -9.66 -6.43
CA GLY A 47 -13.63 -9.73 -7.35
C GLY A 47 -13.60 -8.63 -8.42
N ALA A 48 -14.54 -7.69 -8.44
CA ALA A 48 -14.57 -6.63 -9.43
C ALA A 48 -13.31 -5.74 -9.38
N VAL A 49 -12.84 -5.34 -10.57
CA VAL A 49 -11.81 -4.30 -10.74
C VAL A 49 -12.49 -3.01 -11.16
N LEU A 50 -12.50 -2.02 -10.26
CA LEU A 50 -13.05 -0.69 -10.50
C LEU A 50 -11.92 0.24 -10.93
N CYS A 51 -11.86 0.52 -12.23
CA CYS A 51 -10.89 1.44 -12.81
C CYS A 51 -11.39 2.88 -12.69
N LEU A 52 -10.72 3.66 -11.87
CA LEU A 52 -11.01 5.07 -11.66
C LEU A 52 -10.26 5.88 -12.70
N THR A 53 -10.98 6.67 -13.50
CA THR A 53 -10.31 7.54 -14.47
C THR A 53 -9.51 8.63 -13.77
N ALA A 54 -8.63 9.29 -14.52
CA ALA A 54 -7.96 10.50 -14.06
C ALA A 54 -8.98 11.57 -13.65
N GLY A 55 -8.61 12.38 -12.66
CA GLY A 55 -9.42 13.45 -12.11
C GLY A 55 -9.40 13.50 -10.58
N VAL A 56 -10.10 14.50 -10.05
CA VAL A 56 -10.20 14.77 -8.62
C VAL A 56 -11.52 14.21 -8.09
N TRP A 57 -11.43 13.33 -7.09
CA TRP A 57 -12.52 12.67 -6.41
C TRP A 57 -12.67 13.29 -5.01
N THR A 58 -13.72 14.07 -4.79
CA THR A 58 -13.83 14.91 -3.58
C THR A 58 -14.51 14.22 -2.40
N GLN A 59 -14.93 12.97 -2.57
CA GLN A 59 -15.62 12.19 -1.56
C GLN A 59 -14.78 10.99 -1.16
N GLY A 60 -14.66 10.77 0.15
CA GLY A 60 -14.14 9.52 0.67
C GLY A 60 -15.12 8.37 0.45
N VAL A 61 -14.64 7.14 0.54
CA VAL A 61 -15.43 5.92 0.30
C VAL A 61 -15.28 4.89 1.39
N SER A 62 -16.31 4.07 1.56
CA SER A 62 -16.37 2.98 2.53
C SER A 62 -16.57 1.64 1.84
N ILE A 63 -15.72 0.68 2.17
CA ILE A 63 -15.68 -0.67 1.62
C ILE A 63 -15.82 -1.65 2.79
N HIS A 64 -17.01 -2.23 2.95
CA HIS A 64 -17.34 -3.12 4.06
C HIS A 64 -17.74 -4.51 3.57
N ASN A 65 -17.06 -5.55 4.05
CA ASN A 65 -17.27 -6.96 3.65
C ASN A 65 -17.29 -7.16 2.12
N LYS A 66 -16.32 -6.54 1.42
CA LYS A 66 -16.19 -6.64 -0.04
C LYS A 66 -14.87 -7.27 -0.45
N VAL A 67 -14.88 -7.88 -1.63
CA VAL A 67 -13.67 -8.32 -2.34
C VAL A 67 -13.62 -7.54 -3.64
N LEU A 68 -12.66 -6.63 -3.83
CA LEU A 68 -12.55 -5.82 -5.05
C LEU A 68 -11.16 -5.18 -5.20
N THR A 69 -10.91 -4.59 -6.37
CA THR A 69 -9.75 -3.73 -6.63
C THR A 69 -10.21 -2.32 -6.98
N LEU A 70 -9.68 -1.30 -6.30
CA LEU A 70 -9.71 0.10 -6.75
C LEU A 70 -8.41 0.40 -7.50
N TRP A 71 -8.52 0.77 -8.77
CA TRP A 71 -7.37 1.02 -9.64
C TRP A 71 -7.45 2.39 -10.29
N GLY A 72 -6.62 3.32 -9.85
CA GLY A 72 -6.47 4.62 -10.51
C GLY A 72 -5.50 4.60 -11.70
N ALA A 73 -5.52 5.69 -12.47
CA ALA A 73 -4.67 5.88 -13.64
C ALA A 73 -3.20 6.25 -13.30
N GLY A 74 -2.89 6.47 -12.03
CA GLY A 74 -1.61 6.98 -11.52
C GLY A 74 -1.84 7.82 -10.27
N ALA A 75 -0.88 7.83 -9.33
CA ALA A 75 -1.05 8.50 -8.04
C ALA A 75 -1.25 10.02 -8.15
N ASP A 76 -0.68 10.62 -9.20
CA ASP A 76 -0.81 12.03 -9.58
C ASP A 76 -1.98 12.30 -10.54
N GLN A 77 -2.58 11.26 -11.13
CA GLN A 77 -3.64 11.36 -12.14
C GLN A 77 -5.03 11.13 -11.54
N THR A 78 -5.18 10.15 -10.65
CA THR A 78 -6.42 9.85 -9.93
C THR A 78 -6.22 10.23 -8.48
N THR A 79 -6.83 11.33 -8.04
CA THR A 79 -6.62 11.86 -6.70
C THR A 79 -7.93 11.90 -5.92
N LEU A 80 -7.99 11.18 -4.80
CA LEU A 80 -9.00 11.41 -3.77
C LEU A 80 -8.53 12.61 -2.95
N MET A 81 -9.37 13.64 -2.89
CA MET A 81 -9.04 14.94 -2.32
C MET A 81 -10.08 15.35 -1.30
N GLY A 82 -9.74 15.28 -0.02
CA GLY A 82 -10.56 15.81 1.05
C GLY A 82 -10.45 17.33 1.16
N ALA A 83 -11.19 17.90 2.11
CA ALA A 83 -11.14 19.31 2.44
C ALA A 83 -10.12 19.60 3.55
N ALA A 84 -9.60 20.82 3.63
CA ALA A 84 -8.74 21.22 4.72
C ALA A 84 -9.43 20.98 6.09
N GLY A 85 -8.75 20.27 7.00
CA GLY A 85 -9.31 19.90 8.29
C GLY A 85 -10.39 18.81 8.24
N ALA A 86 -10.41 17.98 7.18
CA ALA A 86 -11.36 16.89 7.02
C ALA A 86 -11.45 15.99 8.26
N LEU A 87 -12.68 15.64 8.62
CA LEU A 87 -13.00 14.70 9.70
C LEU A 87 -13.30 13.29 9.17
N SER A 88 -13.47 13.15 7.86
CA SER A 88 -13.72 11.88 7.18
C SER A 88 -12.42 11.27 6.66
N ASP A 89 -12.41 9.94 6.57
CA ASP A 89 -11.30 9.18 5.96
C ASP A 89 -11.43 9.17 4.43
N GLY A 90 -10.31 9.02 3.73
CA GLY A 90 -10.29 8.93 2.27
C GLY A 90 -10.83 7.60 1.77
N ILE A 91 -10.27 6.50 2.25
CA ILE A 91 -10.75 5.14 1.97
C ILE A 91 -10.84 4.36 3.28
N SER A 92 -12.06 4.00 3.70
CA SER A 92 -12.30 3.15 4.87
C SER A 92 -12.59 1.72 4.42
N ILE A 93 -11.77 0.76 4.84
CA ILE A 93 -11.88 -0.66 4.51
C ILE A 93 -12.12 -1.44 5.79
N SER A 94 -13.23 -2.18 5.87
CA SER A 94 -13.67 -2.80 7.12
C SER A 94 -14.26 -4.19 6.98
N GLY A 95 -14.40 -4.87 8.11
CA GLY A 95 -14.97 -6.22 8.18
C GLY A 95 -13.96 -7.27 7.68
N GLN A 96 -14.44 -8.26 6.93
CA GLN A 96 -13.62 -9.32 6.32
C GLN A 96 -13.25 -8.99 4.86
N SER A 97 -13.10 -7.70 4.56
CA SER A 97 -12.82 -7.24 3.20
C SER A 97 -11.47 -7.74 2.69
N VAL A 98 -11.37 -8.04 1.39
CA VAL A 98 -10.12 -8.36 0.70
C VAL A 98 -9.97 -7.38 -0.47
N VAL A 99 -9.16 -6.33 -0.27
CA VAL A 99 -9.15 -5.16 -1.16
C VAL A 99 -7.75 -4.89 -1.68
N THR A 100 -7.64 -4.62 -2.98
CA THR A 100 -6.44 -3.99 -3.54
C THR A 100 -6.73 -2.53 -3.87
N VAL A 101 -5.89 -1.62 -3.41
CA VAL A 101 -5.91 -0.20 -3.79
C VAL A 101 -4.62 0.07 -4.55
N ARG A 102 -4.71 0.58 -5.79
CA ARG A 102 -3.51 0.86 -6.57
C ARG A 102 -3.59 2.08 -7.47
N GLY A 103 -2.45 2.72 -7.69
CA GLY A 103 -2.29 3.75 -8.72
C GLY A 103 -3.13 5.00 -8.48
N LEU A 104 -3.28 5.44 -7.23
CA LEU A 104 -4.05 6.65 -6.89
C LEU A 104 -3.41 7.41 -5.73
N GLY A 105 -3.72 8.70 -5.62
CA GLY A 105 -3.31 9.55 -4.51
C GLY A 105 -4.48 9.82 -3.57
N VAL A 106 -4.22 9.91 -2.27
CA VAL A 106 -5.21 10.24 -1.23
C VAL A 106 -4.69 11.36 -0.35
N TYR A 107 -5.37 12.50 -0.39
CA TYR A 107 -4.89 13.74 0.21
C TYR A 107 -5.96 14.45 1.04
N ASN A 108 -5.52 15.19 2.07
CA ASN A 108 -6.35 16.10 2.85
C ASN A 108 -7.59 15.45 3.48
N PHE A 109 -7.51 14.17 3.88
CA PHE A 109 -8.52 13.51 4.71
C PHE A 109 -8.09 13.48 6.17
N ARG A 110 -8.95 12.99 7.07
CA ARG A 110 -8.54 12.69 8.45
C ARG A 110 -7.43 11.65 8.44
N ASP A 111 -7.72 10.48 7.90
CA ASP A 111 -6.73 9.47 7.53
C ASP A 111 -6.85 9.18 6.03
N GLY A 112 -5.73 8.94 5.36
CA GLY A 112 -5.73 8.63 3.93
C GLY A 112 -6.46 7.32 3.67
N ILE A 113 -5.93 6.22 4.22
CA ILE A 113 -6.56 4.91 4.21
C ILE A 113 -6.69 4.37 5.62
N VAL A 114 -7.87 3.85 5.97
CA VAL A 114 -8.12 3.13 7.22
C VAL A 114 -8.49 1.69 6.90
N ALA A 115 -7.82 0.72 7.53
CA ALA A 115 -8.16 -0.69 7.47
C ALA A 115 -8.52 -1.18 8.88
N LEU A 116 -9.71 -1.75 9.07
CA LEU A 116 -10.18 -2.18 10.40
C LEU A 116 -10.92 -3.53 10.38
N GLY A 117 -10.92 -4.23 11.52
CA GLY A 117 -11.61 -5.51 11.69
C GLY A 117 -10.71 -6.70 11.37
N GLN A 118 -11.04 -7.46 10.31
CA GLN A 118 -10.26 -8.62 9.85
C GLN A 118 -9.94 -8.48 8.35
N SER A 119 -9.68 -7.24 7.92
CA SER A 119 -9.51 -6.92 6.52
C SER A 119 -8.12 -7.32 6.03
N ARG A 120 -8.02 -7.75 4.76
CA ARG A 120 -6.76 -8.01 4.08
C ARG A 120 -6.60 -7.01 2.95
N VAL A 121 -5.61 -6.13 3.04
CA VAL A 121 -5.48 -5.00 2.12
C VAL A 121 -4.10 -4.98 1.48
N THR A 122 -4.06 -4.87 0.15
CA THR A 122 -2.83 -4.57 -0.60
C THR A 122 -2.93 -3.16 -1.16
N ILE A 123 -1.98 -2.31 -0.81
CA ILE A 123 -1.88 -0.92 -1.26
C ILE A 123 -0.61 -0.81 -2.09
N ARG A 124 -0.73 -0.45 -3.37
CA ARG A 124 0.40 -0.49 -4.30
C ARG A 124 0.46 0.73 -5.21
N ASP A 125 1.64 1.33 -5.37
CA ASP A 125 1.83 2.49 -6.26
C ASP A 125 0.87 3.65 -5.88
N VAL A 126 0.74 3.93 -4.57
CA VAL A 126 -0.19 4.93 -3.99
C VAL A 126 0.59 6.04 -3.27
N GLN A 127 0.02 7.25 -3.26
CA GLN A 127 0.51 8.35 -2.43
C GLN A 127 -0.51 8.73 -1.35
N LEU A 128 -0.10 8.72 -0.08
CA LEU A 128 -0.91 9.08 1.09
C LEU A 128 -0.27 10.32 1.71
N ALA A 129 -0.81 11.51 1.43
CA ALA A 129 -0.13 12.74 1.84
C ALA A 129 -1.03 13.85 2.35
N SER A 130 -0.50 14.66 3.27
CA SER A 130 -1.22 15.81 3.84
C SER A 130 -2.54 15.43 4.50
N ASN A 131 -2.67 14.20 5.00
CA ASN A 131 -3.81 13.80 5.82
C ASN A 131 -3.61 14.30 7.26
N VAL A 132 -4.70 14.72 7.89
CA VAL A 132 -4.68 15.42 9.19
C VAL A 132 -4.08 14.54 10.29
N ARG A 133 -4.32 13.22 10.24
CA ARG A 133 -3.81 12.23 11.18
C ARG A 133 -2.84 11.29 10.47
N SER A 134 -3.29 10.16 9.94
CA SER A 134 -2.37 9.14 9.41
C SER A 134 -2.43 9.07 7.89
N GLY A 135 -1.31 8.77 7.24
CA GLY A 135 -1.35 8.34 5.84
C GLY A 135 -2.10 7.02 5.72
N LEU A 136 -1.68 6.03 6.51
CA LEU A 136 -2.31 4.71 6.64
C LEU A 136 -2.54 4.40 8.12
N HIS A 137 -3.76 3.99 8.47
CA HIS A 137 -4.11 3.53 9.81
C HIS A 137 -4.74 2.13 9.77
N VAL A 138 -4.12 1.18 10.46
CA VAL A 138 -4.52 -0.23 10.49
C VAL A 138 -4.91 -0.63 11.91
N LEU A 139 -6.10 -1.18 12.07
CA LEU A 139 -6.66 -1.54 13.38
C LEU A 139 -7.23 -2.97 13.39
N GLY A 140 -7.29 -3.55 14.58
CA GLY A 140 -7.82 -4.88 14.81
C GLY A 140 -6.93 -5.95 14.16
N LEU A 141 -7.52 -7.08 13.78
CA LEU A 141 -6.81 -8.18 13.12
C LEU A 141 -6.61 -7.95 11.62
N SER A 142 -6.51 -6.69 11.18
CA SER A 142 -6.29 -6.38 9.77
C SER A 142 -4.84 -6.65 9.37
N ASP A 143 -4.65 -7.16 8.16
CA ASP A 143 -3.36 -7.46 7.55
C ASP A 143 -3.18 -6.60 6.29
N VAL A 144 -2.22 -5.68 6.33
CA VAL A 144 -2.04 -4.66 5.28
C VAL A 144 -0.62 -4.68 4.75
N THR A 145 -0.49 -4.79 3.43
CA THR A 145 0.77 -4.60 2.72
C THR A 145 0.76 -3.25 1.99
N LEU A 146 1.77 -2.41 2.24
CA LEU A 146 2.02 -1.16 1.52
C LEU A 146 3.29 -1.31 0.67
N GLU A 147 3.12 -1.32 -0.65
CA GLU A 147 4.17 -1.62 -1.62
C GLU A 147 4.39 -0.47 -2.59
N HIS A 148 5.65 -0.10 -2.87
CA HIS A 148 6.01 0.94 -3.85
C HIS A 148 5.23 2.25 -3.65
N SER A 149 4.97 2.61 -2.40
CA SER A 149 4.06 3.71 -2.06
C SER A 149 4.76 4.76 -1.21
N LEU A 150 4.16 5.94 -1.12
CA LEU A 150 4.65 7.08 -0.37
C LEU A 150 3.64 7.48 0.71
N SER A 151 4.07 7.56 1.97
CA SER A 151 3.31 8.21 3.04
C SER A 151 4.09 9.42 3.56
N SER A 152 3.55 10.63 3.36
CA SER A 152 4.30 11.86 3.64
C SER A 152 3.46 13.04 4.10
N TYR A 153 4.04 13.90 4.94
CA TYR A 153 3.39 15.14 5.41
C TYR A 153 2.06 14.92 6.13
N ASN A 154 1.85 13.72 6.70
CA ASN A 154 0.74 13.44 7.61
C ASN A 154 1.18 13.76 9.06
N LEU A 155 0.28 13.64 10.05
CA LEU A 155 0.72 13.66 11.45
C LEU A 155 1.63 12.46 11.73
N ASP A 156 1.15 11.25 11.42
CA ASP A 156 1.91 10.00 11.46
C ASP A 156 1.89 9.33 10.07
N GLY A 157 2.99 8.69 9.67
CA GLY A 157 3.08 8.07 8.35
C GLY A 157 2.20 6.81 8.23
N VAL A 158 2.50 5.81 9.06
CA VAL A 158 1.76 4.56 9.18
C VAL A 158 1.55 4.26 10.65
N VAL A 159 0.32 3.91 10.99
CA VAL A 159 -0.09 3.51 12.34
C VAL A 159 -0.70 2.11 12.27
N ALA A 160 -0.24 1.21 13.12
CA ALA A 160 -0.88 -0.09 13.35
C ALA A 160 -1.20 -0.25 14.85
N GLU A 161 -2.43 -0.66 15.15
CA GLU A 161 -2.94 -0.80 16.53
C GLU A 161 -3.80 -2.08 16.64
N ASP A 162 -4.02 -2.54 17.87
CA ASP A 162 -4.97 -3.61 18.22
C ASP A 162 -4.73 -4.94 17.48
N SER A 163 -3.51 -5.48 17.56
CA SER A 163 -3.10 -6.72 16.89
C SER A 163 -3.05 -6.66 15.35
N ALA A 164 -2.99 -5.45 14.79
CA ALA A 164 -2.81 -5.23 13.36
C ALA A 164 -1.46 -5.76 12.86
N GLN A 165 -1.42 -6.17 11.59
CA GLN A 165 -0.20 -6.58 10.92
C GLN A 165 0.05 -5.66 9.73
N VAL A 166 1.25 -5.09 9.66
CA VAL A 166 1.65 -4.22 8.54
C VAL A 166 2.95 -4.68 7.91
N THR A 167 2.97 -4.74 6.58
CA THR A 167 4.17 -5.04 5.80
C THR A 167 4.46 -3.85 4.88
N LEU A 168 5.58 -3.17 5.10
CA LEU A 168 6.03 -2.05 4.27
C LEU A 168 7.16 -2.51 3.35
N GLN A 169 6.89 -2.53 2.04
CA GLN A 169 7.83 -3.02 1.02
C GLN A 169 8.18 -1.94 0.01
N TYR A 170 9.47 -1.66 -0.16
CA TYR A 170 9.97 -0.72 -1.17
C TYR A 170 9.24 0.62 -1.17
N SER A 171 8.81 1.05 0.01
CA SER A 171 7.99 2.25 0.22
C SER A 171 8.81 3.35 0.91
N GLN A 172 8.29 4.57 0.88
CA GLN A 172 8.90 5.72 1.52
C GLN A 172 7.95 6.33 2.53
N ILE A 173 8.40 6.47 3.78
CA ILE A 173 7.63 7.07 4.87
C ILE A 173 8.41 8.28 5.40
N THR A 174 8.01 9.49 4.98
CA THR A 174 8.90 10.65 5.09
C THR A 174 8.20 11.97 5.39
N GLY A 175 8.85 12.84 6.16
CA GLY A 175 8.36 14.19 6.39
C GLY A 175 7.04 14.25 7.16
N ASN A 176 6.67 13.19 7.89
CA ASN A 176 5.50 13.21 8.76
C ASN A 176 5.81 14.01 10.03
N GLN A 177 4.80 14.69 10.58
CA GLN A 177 4.99 15.66 11.66
C GLN A 177 5.47 15.00 12.97
N ARG A 178 5.12 13.74 13.17
CA ARG A 178 5.53 12.92 14.31
C ARG A 178 6.27 11.67 13.85
N ASP A 179 5.61 10.52 13.86
CA ASP A 179 6.27 9.23 13.77
C ASP A 179 6.13 8.66 12.34
N GLY A 180 7.18 8.01 11.84
CA GLY A 180 7.15 7.38 10.52
C GLY A 180 6.25 6.15 10.53
N LEU A 181 6.65 5.13 11.29
CA LEU A 181 5.85 3.96 11.62
C LEU A 181 5.59 3.92 13.13
N ARG A 182 4.33 3.81 13.54
CA ARG A 182 3.92 3.56 14.92
C ARG A 182 3.21 2.21 15.02
N LEU A 183 3.71 1.35 15.92
CA LEU A 183 3.10 0.07 16.29
C LEU A 183 2.64 0.15 17.75
N ASP A 184 1.41 -0.27 18.03
CA ASP A 184 0.78 -0.22 19.35
C ASP A 184 -0.15 -1.42 19.59
N PHE A 185 -0.45 -1.69 20.86
CA PHE A 185 -1.40 -2.71 21.30
C PHE A 185 -1.27 -4.08 20.62
N ALA A 186 -0.08 -4.68 20.73
CA ALA A 186 0.28 -6.02 20.24
C ALA A 186 0.26 -6.16 18.70
N SER A 187 0.48 -5.07 17.98
CA SER A 187 0.64 -5.08 16.53
C SER A 187 2.02 -5.61 16.09
N SER A 188 2.17 -5.83 14.79
CA SER A 188 3.42 -6.30 14.21
C SER A 188 3.72 -5.66 12.86
N GLY A 189 5.02 -5.52 12.58
CA GLY A 189 5.52 -4.83 11.40
C GLY A 189 6.66 -5.58 10.71
N TRP A 190 6.65 -5.57 9.38
CA TRP A 190 7.76 -6.00 8.55
C TRP A 190 8.22 -4.87 7.63
N LEU A 191 9.50 -4.53 7.69
CA LEU A 191 10.12 -3.52 6.83
C LEU A 191 11.06 -4.18 5.84
N ILE A 192 10.76 -4.11 4.54
CA ILE A 192 11.58 -4.71 3.48
C ILE A 192 11.92 -3.64 2.44
N GLY A 193 13.19 -3.26 2.32
CA GLY A 193 13.62 -2.27 1.33
C GLY A 193 12.97 -0.88 1.51
N THR A 194 12.43 -0.58 2.70
CA THR A 194 11.66 0.63 2.97
C THR A 194 12.55 1.74 3.51
N ILE A 195 12.27 2.99 3.12
CA ILE A 195 12.99 4.17 3.61
C ILE A 195 12.06 4.94 4.55
N ILE A 196 12.50 5.14 5.80
CA ILE A 196 11.80 5.93 6.79
C ILE A 196 12.71 7.08 7.25
N GLN A 197 12.42 8.31 6.82
CA GLN A 197 13.36 9.42 7.05
C GLN A 197 12.72 10.78 7.20
N GLY A 198 13.37 11.67 7.95
CA GLY A 198 12.93 13.06 8.07
C GLY A 198 11.60 13.23 8.80
N ASN A 199 11.20 12.29 9.64
CA ASN A 199 9.98 12.42 10.44
C ASN A 199 10.25 13.26 11.71
N GLY A 200 9.25 14.01 12.15
CA GLY A 200 9.38 15.06 13.17
C GLY A 200 9.54 14.54 14.61
N ARG A 201 9.39 13.23 14.82
CA ARG A 201 9.67 12.54 16.07
C ARG A 201 10.49 11.27 15.78
N TYR A 202 9.91 10.07 15.84
CA TYR A 202 10.67 8.85 15.61
C TYR A 202 10.51 8.32 14.19
N GLY A 203 11.54 7.64 13.67
CA GLY A 203 11.38 6.84 12.46
C GLY A 203 10.41 5.70 12.70
N VAL A 204 10.70 4.87 13.69
CA VAL A 204 9.85 3.78 14.15
C VAL A 204 9.61 3.88 15.65
N LEU A 205 8.35 3.85 16.07
CA LEU A 205 7.91 3.91 17.46
C LEU A 205 7.12 2.64 17.81
N LEU A 206 7.60 1.88 18.80
CA LEU A 206 6.97 0.66 19.31
C LEU A 206 6.49 0.86 20.74
N TYR A 207 5.19 0.65 20.99
CA TYR A 207 4.59 0.68 22.33
C TYR A 207 4.35 -0.74 22.86
N SER A 208 5.26 -1.23 23.73
CA SER A 208 5.11 -2.42 24.58
C SER A 208 4.41 -3.67 23.98
N LEU A 209 5.17 -4.75 23.76
CA LEU A 209 4.74 -6.05 23.19
C LEU A 209 4.60 -6.09 21.66
N GLU A 210 5.17 -5.12 20.97
CA GLU A 210 5.20 -5.07 19.50
C GLU A 210 6.31 -5.94 18.91
N ASN A 211 6.02 -6.54 17.75
CA ASN A 211 7.01 -7.30 16.99
C ASN A 211 7.37 -6.58 15.69
N LEU A 212 8.59 -6.08 15.59
CA LEU A 212 9.11 -5.46 14.38
C LEU A 212 10.24 -6.28 13.78
N SER A 213 10.07 -6.68 12.52
CA SER A 213 11.12 -7.28 11.69
C SER A 213 11.66 -6.27 10.68
N VAL A 214 12.96 -6.03 10.71
CA VAL A 214 13.66 -5.15 9.78
C VAL A 214 14.54 -5.99 8.86
N CYS A 215 14.12 -6.08 7.60
CA CYS A 215 14.78 -6.86 6.55
C CYS A 215 15.76 -6.01 5.72
N TRP A 216 16.42 -6.67 4.77
CA TRP A 216 17.44 -6.08 3.90
C TRP A 216 16.98 -4.81 3.18
N ARG A 217 17.94 -3.90 2.94
CA ARG A 217 17.76 -2.58 2.28
C ARG A 217 16.75 -1.63 2.95
N THR A 218 16.26 -1.93 4.15
CA THR A 218 15.54 -0.95 4.95
C THR A 218 16.51 0.10 5.49
N VAL A 219 16.13 1.38 5.39
CA VAL A 219 16.90 2.53 5.87
C VAL A 219 15.99 3.37 6.76
N VAL A 220 16.39 3.56 8.02
CA VAL A 220 15.73 4.48 8.95
C VAL A 220 16.79 5.49 9.40
N ARG A 221 16.60 6.76 9.09
CA ARG A 221 17.60 7.82 9.34
C ARG A 221 16.99 9.21 9.41
N ASP A 222 17.73 10.16 9.97
CA ASP A 222 17.40 11.59 9.95
C ASP A 222 16.02 11.90 10.57
N ASN A 223 15.56 11.08 11.52
CA ASN A 223 14.34 11.32 12.28
C ASN A 223 14.64 12.13 13.55
N ARG A 224 13.85 13.17 13.82
CA ARG A 224 14.23 14.26 14.75
C ARG A 224 14.49 13.81 16.19
N ALA A 225 13.69 12.89 16.71
CA ALA A 225 13.80 12.37 18.08
C ALA A 225 14.60 11.06 18.15
N GLY A 226 14.83 10.40 17.01
CA GLY A 226 15.58 9.15 16.89
C GLY A 226 15.00 8.23 15.82
N ASP A 227 15.80 7.28 15.33
CA ASP A 227 15.35 6.37 14.28
C ASP A 227 14.46 5.25 14.81
N PHE A 228 14.74 4.75 16.01
CA PHE A 228 13.94 3.72 16.67
C PHE A 228 13.66 4.11 18.12
N TYR A 229 12.43 3.91 18.58
CA TYR A 229 12.08 3.96 19.99
C TYR A 229 11.23 2.75 20.39
N PRO A 230 11.65 1.96 21.40
CA PRO A 230 12.96 2.02 22.04
C PRO A 230 14.09 1.65 21.06
N GLU A 231 15.35 1.98 21.38
CA GLU A 231 16.48 1.79 20.45
C GLU A 231 16.76 0.31 20.08
N VAL A 232 16.32 -0.65 20.92
CA VAL A 232 16.61 -2.10 20.77
C VAL A 232 15.38 -2.89 20.27
N ALA A 233 14.47 -2.25 19.54
CA ALA A 233 13.14 -2.81 19.32
C ALA A 233 12.97 -3.67 18.04
N ALA A 234 13.99 -3.78 17.20
CA ALA A 234 13.90 -4.43 15.90
C ALA A 234 14.65 -5.78 15.85
N GLN A 235 13.97 -6.82 15.36
CA GLN A 235 14.60 -8.08 14.98
C GLN A 235 15.07 -8.00 13.52
N LYS A 236 16.27 -8.50 13.22
CA LYS A 236 16.71 -8.65 11.83
C LYS A 236 16.03 -9.88 11.22
N CYS A 237 15.54 -9.74 9.98
CA CYS A 237 15.06 -10.90 9.23
C CYS A 237 16.20 -11.90 9.01
N GLN A 238 15.91 -13.19 9.18
CA GLN A 238 16.84 -14.29 8.86
C GLN A 238 17.05 -14.42 7.36
#